data_AF-A0A194Q9Y8-F1
#
_entry.id   AF-A0A194Q9Y8-F1
#
_cell.length_a   1.000
_cell.length_b   1.000
_cell.length_c   1.000
_cell.angle_alpha   90.00
_cell.angle_beta   90.00
_cell.angle_gamma   90.00
#
_symmetry.space_group_name_H-M   'P 1'
#
loop_
_entity.id
_entity.type
_entity.pdbx_description
1 polymer ?
#
loop_
_entity_poly.entity_id
_entity_poly.type
_entity_poly.pdbx_seq_one_letter_code
_entity_poly.pdbx_strand_id
1 'polypeptide(L)'
;MASDSSSAVLDLNDGDITEDMEAPSVTDDAVDGAPLIMEHGYDIAVKVDAPMKQLSTLETFVTYRVRCVCARWPTPSFVRRRYNHFKLLHRRLCAGAPLLASPALPPLHSARQQLDRYQPAFVHIRALALHAFLDRVAKHPILTHSEDFRLFVTTPDEEFDKVPKESMTSKLKSRIPI
;
A
#
# COMPACT_ATOMS: atom_id res chain seq x y z
N MET A 1 29.21 3.47 79.84
CA MET A 1 27.85 4.03 79.75
C MET A 1 27.52 4.19 78.27
N ALA A 2 26.36 3.65 77.86
CA ALA A 2 25.55 3.80 76.62
C ALA A 2 26.21 4.38 75.34
N SER A 3 26.22 3.65 74.20
CA SER A 3 25.21 3.64 73.10
C SER A 3 25.13 5.00 72.36
N ASP A 4 25.17 5.14 71.04
CA ASP A 4 24.49 4.38 69.98
C ASP A 4 25.15 4.51 68.59
N SER A 5 25.00 3.42 67.82
CA SER A 5 24.79 3.23 66.38
C SER A 5 24.88 4.40 65.38
N SER A 6 25.52 4.18 64.23
CA SER A 6 24.78 3.80 62.99
C SER A 6 25.73 3.60 61.80
N SER A 7 25.53 2.48 61.09
CA SER A 7 26.18 2.08 59.84
C SER A 7 25.15 2.23 58.71
N ALA A 8 25.56 2.75 57.56
CA ALA A 8 24.77 2.67 56.33
C ALA A 8 25.69 2.36 55.15
N VAL A 9 25.62 1.09 54.76
CA VAL A 9 26.06 0.56 53.47
C VAL A 9 25.12 1.09 52.39
N LEU A 10 25.66 1.56 51.26
CA LEU A 10 24.85 1.82 50.07
C LEU A 10 25.05 0.63 49.13
N ASP A 11 24.05 -0.24 49.13
CA ASP A 11 23.91 -1.38 48.24
C ASP A 11 23.89 -0.95 46.77
N LEU A 12 24.73 -1.61 45.97
CA LEU A 12 24.67 -1.60 44.52
C LEU A 12 23.45 -2.42 44.09
N ASN A 13 22.38 -1.76 43.67
CA ASN A 13 21.22 -2.44 43.11
C ASN A 13 21.47 -2.75 41.63
N ASP A 14 21.95 -3.97 41.36
CA ASP A 14 21.75 -4.69 40.11
C ASP A 14 20.24 -4.84 39.87
N GLY A 15 19.70 -3.99 39.00
CA GLY A 15 18.32 -4.04 38.53
C GLY A 15 18.32 -4.26 37.03
N ASP A 16 18.39 -5.53 36.65
CA ASP A 16 17.92 -6.05 35.37
C ASP A 16 16.51 -5.49 35.11
N ILE A 17 16.41 -4.52 34.20
CA ILE A 17 15.16 -4.12 33.58
C ILE A 17 15.30 -4.54 32.12
N THR A 18 15.03 -5.82 31.86
CA THR A 18 14.43 -6.22 30.59
C THR A 18 13.06 -5.56 30.51
N GLU A 19 13.04 -4.30 30.09
CA GLU A 19 11.84 -3.73 29.49
C GLU A 19 11.69 -4.45 28.15
N ASP A 20 10.96 -5.56 28.21
CA ASP A 20 10.28 -6.14 27.07
C ASP A 20 9.47 -5.02 26.41
N MET A 21 10.12 -4.36 25.46
CA MET A 21 9.53 -3.40 24.57
C MET A 21 8.63 -4.17 23.61
N GLU A 22 7.51 -4.63 24.15
CA GLU A 22 6.41 -5.16 23.37
C GLU A 22 5.99 -4.02 22.44
N ALA A 23 6.35 -4.17 21.17
CA ALA A 23 6.08 -3.20 20.14
C ALA A 23 4.59 -2.85 20.21
N PRO A 24 4.21 -1.56 20.23
CA PRO A 24 2.81 -1.19 20.18
C PRO A 24 2.23 -1.86 18.94
N SER A 25 1.31 -2.80 19.16
CA SER A 25 0.48 -3.36 18.12
C SER A 25 -0.35 -2.20 17.59
N VAL A 26 0.13 -1.62 16.49
CA VAL A 26 -0.58 -0.57 15.75
C VAL A 26 -1.82 -1.21 15.15
N THR A 27 -2.84 -1.38 15.99
CA THR A 27 -4.23 -1.53 15.57
C THR A 27 -4.74 -0.12 15.29
N ASP A 28 -4.28 0.42 14.16
CA ASP A 28 -4.90 1.59 13.52
C ASP A 28 -6.21 1.16 12.81
N ASP A 29 -7.06 0.41 13.54
CA ASP A 29 -8.39 -0.03 13.09
C ASP A 29 -9.44 1.08 13.26
N ALA A 30 -9.07 2.23 13.83
CA ALA A 30 -9.99 3.32 14.15
C ALA A 30 -10.27 4.30 12.99
N VAL A 31 -9.59 4.18 11.84
CA VAL A 31 -9.89 4.99 10.63
C VAL A 31 -10.77 4.24 9.62
N ASP A 32 -11.37 3.12 10.04
CA ASP A 32 -12.32 2.35 9.26
C ASP A 32 -13.69 3.05 9.23
N GLY A 33 -13.91 3.94 8.25
CA GLY A 33 -15.28 4.42 8.02
C GLY A 33 -15.45 5.77 7.38
N ALA A 34 -14.38 6.56 7.16
CA ALA A 34 -14.55 7.81 6.40
C ALA A 34 -15.06 7.46 4.98
N PRO A 35 -16.28 7.92 4.60
CA PRO A 35 -16.82 7.64 3.29
C PRO A 35 -15.91 8.26 2.23
N LEU A 36 -15.68 7.54 1.14
CA LEU A 36 -14.97 8.10 0.00
C LEU A 36 -15.93 9.03 -0.73
N ILE A 37 -15.75 10.33 -0.49
CA ILE A 37 -16.52 11.38 -1.14
C ILE A 37 -15.86 11.68 -2.49
N MET A 38 -16.65 11.62 -3.57
CA MET A 38 -16.22 12.08 -4.89
C MET A 38 -16.16 13.61 -4.90
N GLU A 39 -15.02 14.15 -5.30
CA GLU A 39 -14.84 15.59 -5.49
C GLU A 39 -15.62 16.06 -6.74
N HIS A 40 -16.15 17.29 -6.72
CA HIS A 40 -16.91 17.84 -7.84
C HIS A 40 -16.10 17.80 -9.14
N GLY A 41 -16.70 17.26 -10.20
CA GLY A 41 -16.05 17.11 -11.50
C GLY A 41 -15.22 15.84 -11.69
N TYR A 42 -15.16 14.96 -10.69
CA TYR A 42 -14.51 13.65 -10.79
C TYR A 42 -15.49 12.50 -10.53
N ASP A 43 -15.44 11.47 -11.37
CA ASP A 43 -16.32 10.31 -11.25
C ASP A 43 -15.73 9.16 -10.41
N ILE A 44 -14.49 9.31 -9.94
CA ILE A 44 -13.76 8.29 -9.19
C ILE A 44 -13.11 8.91 -7.96
N ALA A 45 -13.29 8.28 -6.81
CA ALA A 45 -12.52 8.53 -5.59
C ALA A 45 -11.80 7.25 -5.15
N VAL A 46 -10.54 7.37 -4.76
CA VAL A 46 -9.73 6.24 -4.31
C VAL A 46 -9.07 6.52 -2.97
N LYS A 47 -8.80 5.46 -2.20
CA LYS A 47 -8.00 5.54 -0.98
C LYS A 47 -7.10 4.31 -0.88
N VAL A 48 -5.86 4.53 -0.48
CA VAL A 48 -4.89 3.48 -0.16
C VAL A 48 -4.48 3.66 1.29
N ASP A 49 -4.78 2.67 2.12
CA ASP A 49 -4.57 2.69 3.57
C ASP A 49 -4.40 1.26 4.12
N ALA A 50 -4.49 1.12 5.45
CA ALA A 50 -4.49 -0.15 6.19
C ALA A 50 -3.44 -1.16 5.67
N PRO A 51 -2.15 -0.82 5.77
CA PRO A 51 -1.10 -1.74 5.40
C PRO A 51 -1.15 -2.98 6.29
N MET A 52 -1.06 -4.17 5.69
CA MET A 52 -1.10 -5.44 6.39
C MET A 52 0.04 -6.33 5.92
N LYS A 53 0.72 -6.97 6.86
CA LYS A 53 1.68 -8.03 6.58
C LYS A 53 0.90 -9.30 6.26
N GLN A 54 1.11 -9.83 5.06
CA GLN A 54 0.46 -11.04 4.58
C GLN A 54 1.51 -12.14 4.40
N LEU A 55 1.17 -13.34 4.88
CA LEU A 55 1.98 -14.53 4.69
C LEU A 55 1.37 -15.37 3.57
N SER A 56 2.16 -15.67 2.56
CA SER A 56 1.84 -16.68 1.55
C SER A 56 2.71 -17.93 1.77
N THR A 57 2.42 -18.99 1.03
CA THR A 57 3.18 -20.26 1.08
C THR A 57 4.66 -20.07 0.73
N LEU A 58 4.99 -19.08 -0.12
CA LEU A 58 6.35 -18.88 -0.65
C LEU A 58 7.07 -17.65 -0.10
N GLU A 59 6.33 -16.63 0.34
CA GLU A 59 6.92 -15.37 0.81
C GLU A 59 5.99 -14.60 1.74
N THR A 60 6.59 -13.75 2.57
CA THR A 60 5.88 -12.69 3.29
C THR A 60 5.98 -11.38 2.51
N PHE A 61 4.89 -10.62 2.45
CA PHE A 61 4.85 -9.31 1.80
C PHE A 61 3.86 -8.38 2.50
N VAL A 62 3.92 -7.08 2.15
CA VAL A 62 2.97 -6.08 2.64
C VAL A 62 1.96 -5.78 1.54
N THR A 63 0.68 -5.88 1.90
CA THR A 63 -0.45 -5.43 1.06
C THR A 63 -1.07 -4.17 1.63
N TYR A 64 -1.66 -3.37 0.76
CA TYR A 64 -2.39 -2.15 1.11
C TYR A 64 -3.84 -2.36 0.73
N ARG A 65 -4.75 -1.86 1.57
CA ARG A 65 -6.16 -1.81 1.24
C ARG A 65 -6.37 -0.69 0.22
N VAL A 66 -7.02 -1.02 -0.88
CA VAL A 66 -7.41 -0.08 -1.93
C VAL A 66 -8.93 -0.02 -1.95
N ARG A 67 -9.47 1.13 -1.54
CA ARG A 67 -10.88 1.45 -1.66
C ARG A 67 -11.09 2.30 -2.90
N CYS A 68 -12.16 2.04 -3.64
CA CYS A 68 -12.51 2.77 -4.84
C CYS A 68 -14.02 2.94 -4.90
N VAL A 69 -14.48 4.16 -5.12
CA VAL A 69 -15.87 4.48 -5.47
C VAL A 69 -15.85 5.08 -6.87
N CYS A 70 -16.68 4.54 -7.75
CA CYS A 70 -16.79 4.98 -9.13
C CYS A 70 -18.25 5.12 -9.51
N ALA A 71 -18.62 6.23 -10.15
CA ALA A 71 -19.97 6.44 -10.68
C ALA A 71 -20.26 5.60 -11.94
N ARG A 72 -19.23 5.09 -12.62
CA ARG A 72 -19.35 4.46 -13.95
C ARG A 72 -19.45 2.93 -13.93
N TRP A 73 -19.05 2.28 -12.85
CA TRP A 73 -19.10 0.82 -12.72
C TRP A 73 -19.11 0.40 -11.25
N PRO A 74 -19.67 -0.78 -10.93
CA PRO A 74 -19.63 -1.29 -9.57
C PRO A 74 -18.20 -1.57 -9.14
N THR A 75 -17.89 -1.18 -7.91
CA THR A 75 -16.61 -1.46 -7.26
C THR A 75 -16.85 -2.29 -6.00
N PRO A 76 -15.96 -3.24 -5.68
CA PRO A 76 -16.01 -3.92 -4.38
C PRO A 76 -15.72 -2.90 -3.26
N SER A 77 -16.08 -3.25 -2.02
CA SER A 77 -15.83 -2.39 -0.85
C SER A 77 -14.34 -2.03 -0.71
N PHE A 78 -13.47 -3.03 -0.90
CA PHE A 78 -12.03 -2.85 -1.03
C PHE A 78 -11.40 -4.05 -1.76
N VAL A 79 -10.18 -3.85 -2.26
CA VAL A 79 -9.27 -4.92 -2.71
C VAL A 79 -7.92 -4.75 -2.03
N ARG A 80 -7.11 -5.81 -1.93
CA ARG A 80 -5.74 -5.72 -1.41
C ARG A 80 -4.72 -5.82 -2.54
N ARG A 81 -3.74 -4.92 -2.51
CA ARG A 81 -2.68 -4.85 -3.54
C ARG A 81 -1.32 -4.71 -2.89
N ARG A 82 -0.32 -5.45 -3.37
CA ARG A 82 1.09 -5.27 -2.96
C ARG A 82 1.80 -4.29 -3.88
N TYR A 83 2.91 -3.72 -3.42
CA TYR A 83 3.72 -2.76 -4.20
C TYR A 83 4.05 -3.23 -5.63
N ASN A 84 4.33 -4.52 -5.83
CA ASN A 84 4.60 -5.07 -7.15
C ASN A 84 3.42 -4.96 -8.12
N HIS A 85 2.18 -5.04 -7.62
CA HIS A 85 0.98 -4.83 -8.43
C HIS A 85 0.90 -3.37 -8.92
N PHE A 86 1.19 -2.40 -8.03
CA PHE A 86 1.25 -0.98 -8.42
C PHE A 86 2.36 -0.70 -9.44
N LYS A 87 3.53 -1.35 -9.29
CA LYS A 87 4.61 -1.30 -10.30
C LYS A 87 4.16 -1.79 -11.66
N LEU A 88 3.39 -2.87 -11.70
CA LEU A 88 2.85 -3.40 -12.94
C LEU A 88 1.85 -2.42 -13.56
N LEU A 89 0.90 -1.90 -12.77
CA LEU A 89 -0.07 -0.92 -13.22
C LEU A 89 0.61 0.32 -13.82
N HIS A 90 1.57 0.93 -13.10
CA HIS A 90 2.30 2.09 -13.60
C HIS A 90 2.98 1.81 -14.94
N ARG A 91 3.68 0.67 -15.08
CA ARG A 91 4.32 0.30 -16.35
C ARG A 91 3.33 0.20 -17.50
N ARG A 92 2.14 -0.35 -17.24
CA ARG A 92 1.09 -0.49 -18.26
C ARG A 92 0.46 0.85 -18.63
N LEU A 93 0.20 1.72 -17.64
CA LEU A 93 -0.29 3.08 -17.88
C LEU A 93 0.72 3.91 -18.69
N CYS A 94 2.02 3.81 -18.38
CA CYS A 94 3.08 4.43 -19.20
C CYS A 94 3.10 3.91 -20.64
N ALA A 95 2.89 2.61 -20.85
CA ALA A 95 2.91 2.01 -22.18
C ALA A 95 1.68 2.41 -23.01
N GLY A 96 0.50 2.53 -22.38
CA GLY A 96 -0.74 2.94 -23.04
C GLY A 96 -0.82 4.43 -23.37
N ALA A 97 -0.09 5.28 -22.64
CA ALA A 97 -0.04 6.72 -22.86
C ALA A 97 1.41 7.28 -22.79
N PRO A 98 2.26 7.01 -23.82
CA PRO A 98 3.70 7.33 -23.77
C PRO A 98 4.03 8.83 -23.69
N LEU A 99 3.11 9.71 -24.11
CA LEU A 99 3.28 11.16 -24.08
C LEU A 99 2.92 11.79 -22.72
N LEU A 100 2.44 10.98 -21.78
CA LEU A 100 1.97 11.46 -20.49
C LEU A 100 2.96 11.10 -19.38
N ALA A 101 3.36 12.10 -18.59
CA ALA A 101 4.18 11.89 -17.40
C ALA A 101 3.36 11.12 -16.34
N SER A 102 3.41 9.79 -16.40
CA SER A 102 2.78 8.92 -15.42
C SER A 102 3.21 9.32 -14.01
N PRO A 103 2.27 9.38 -13.05
CA PRO A 103 2.59 9.77 -11.70
C PRO A 103 3.72 8.92 -11.12
N ALA A 104 4.84 9.57 -10.73
CA ALA A 104 6.03 8.86 -10.25
C ALA A 104 5.69 7.90 -9.11
N LEU A 105 6.05 6.62 -9.28
CA LEU A 105 6.02 5.65 -8.20
C LEU A 105 7.11 5.95 -7.18
N PRO A 106 6.89 5.65 -5.89
CA PRO A 106 7.93 5.79 -4.88
C PRO A 106 9.20 5.02 -5.28
N PRO A 107 10.38 5.60 -5.02
CA PRO A 107 11.66 5.12 -5.53
C PRO A 107 11.93 3.67 -5.14
N LEU A 108 12.60 2.95 -6.04
CA LEU A 108 12.98 1.57 -5.84
C LEU A 108 14.05 1.49 -4.74
N HIS A 109 13.86 0.55 -3.81
CA HIS A 109 14.76 0.32 -2.69
C HIS A 109 16.24 0.18 -3.11
N SER A 110 17.13 0.85 -2.37
CA SER A 110 18.54 0.46 -2.34
C SER A 110 18.71 -0.87 -1.62
N ALA A 111 19.75 -1.65 -1.93
CA ALA A 111 20.01 -2.96 -1.33
C ALA A 111 20.03 -2.94 0.22
N ARG A 112 20.42 -1.82 0.84
CA ARG A 112 20.37 -1.61 2.30
C ARG A 112 18.95 -1.57 2.90
N GLN A 113 17.93 -1.23 2.12
CA GLN A 113 16.53 -1.14 2.57
C GLN A 113 15.74 -2.45 2.44
N GLN A 114 16.33 -3.53 1.91
CA GLN A 114 15.68 -4.85 1.92
C GLN A 114 15.47 -5.39 3.34
N LEU A 115 16.37 -5.04 4.28
CA LEU A 115 16.20 -5.32 5.71
C LEU A 115 15.02 -4.57 6.33
N ASP A 116 14.56 -3.49 5.69
CA ASP A 116 13.66 -2.48 6.28
C ASP A 116 12.24 -2.51 5.72
N ARG A 117 11.94 -3.46 4.83
CA ARG A 117 10.67 -3.50 4.06
C ARG A 117 9.40 -3.62 4.92
N TYR A 118 9.54 -3.95 6.20
CA TYR A 118 8.46 -4.09 7.18
C TYR A 118 8.47 -2.99 8.26
N GLN A 119 9.43 -2.07 8.25
CA GLN A 119 9.44 -0.97 9.22
C GLN A 119 8.14 -0.16 9.10
N PRO A 120 7.46 0.15 10.21
CA PRO A 120 6.24 0.96 10.18
C PRO A 120 6.42 2.30 9.45
N ALA A 121 7.54 3.01 9.70
CA ALA A 121 7.85 4.27 9.02
C ALA A 121 7.94 4.09 7.50
N PHE A 122 8.62 3.03 7.05
CA PHE A 122 8.78 2.73 5.64
C PHE A 122 7.43 2.37 4.97
N VAL A 123 6.65 1.51 5.63
CA VAL A 123 5.33 1.09 5.16
C VAL A 123 4.36 2.28 5.07
N HIS A 124 4.41 3.18 6.04
CA HIS A 124 3.60 4.41 6.07
C HIS A 124 3.94 5.35 4.91
N ILE A 125 5.22 5.69 4.71
CA ILE A 125 5.68 6.54 3.61
C ILE A 125 5.27 5.94 2.25
N ARG A 126 5.42 4.62 2.10
CA ARG A 126 4.98 3.92 0.91
C ARG A 126 3.47 4.00 0.72
N ALA A 127 2.67 3.82 1.76
CA ALA A 127 1.20 3.93 1.66
C ALA A 127 0.78 5.31 1.14
N LEU A 128 1.37 6.40 1.68
CA LEU A 128 1.13 7.76 1.22
C LEU A 128 1.49 7.95 -0.26
N ALA A 129 2.66 7.46 -0.68
CA ALA A 129 3.09 7.58 -2.07
C ALA A 129 2.23 6.74 -3.03
N LEU A 130 1.77 5.55 -2.62
CA LEU A 130 0.85 4.72 -3.39
C LEU A 130 -0.54 5.36 -3.49
N HIS A 131 -1.02 5.99 -2.41
CA HIS A 131 -2.24 6.79 -2.43
C HIS A 131 -2.12 7.95 -3.43
N ALA A 132 -1.08 8.77 -3.32
CA ALA A 132 -0.86 9.89 -4.22
C ALA A 132 -0.65 9.48 -5.69
N PHE A 133 -0.13 8.26 -5.93
CA PHE A 133 -0.07 7.68 -7.27
C PHE A 133 -1.48 7.36 -7.80
N LEU A 134 -2.28 6.58 -7.06
CA LEU A 134 -3.62 6.20 -7.53
C LEU A 134 -4.57 7.39 -7.61
N ASP A 135 -4.49 8.34 -6.67
CA ASP A 135 -5.33 9.54 -6.70
C ASP A 135 -5.09 10.36 -7.97
N ARG A 136 -3.82 10.52 -8.37
CA ARG A 136 -3.46 11.15 -9.66
C ARG A 136 -4.00 10.37 -10.86
N VAL A 137 -3.96 9.03 -10.83
CA VAL A 137 -4.55 8.21 -11.90
C VAL A 137 -6.08 8.38 -11.95
N ALA A 138 -6.75 8.40 -10.79
CA ALA A 138 -8.20 8.53 -10.66
C ALA A 138 -8.74 9.91 -11.06
N LYS A 139 -7.91 10.96 -10.95
CA LYS A 139 -8.24 12.32 -11.41
C LYS A 139 -7.81 12.62 -12.85
N HIS A 140 -7.14 11.69 -13.52
CA HIS A 140 -6.60 11.94 -14.85
C HIS A 140 -7.60 11.60 -15.95
N PRO A 141 -7.98 12.53 -16.84
CA PRO A 141 -9.09 12.36 -17.79
C PRO A 141 -8.91 11.21 -18.80
N ILE A 142 -7.66 10.79 -19.08
CA ILE A 142 -7.35 9.66 -19.97
C ILE A 142 -7.14 8.36 -19.19
N LEU A 143 -6.25 8.36 -18.16
CA LEU A 143 -5.88 7.14 -17.43
C LEU A 143 -7.04 6.50 -16.67
N THR A 144 -8.04 7.27 -16.24
CA THR A 144 -9.26 6.76 -15.60
C THR A 144 -10.05 5.78 -16.47
N HIS A 145 -9.92 5.88 -17.80
CA HIS A 145 -10.58 4.99 -18.77
C HIS A 145 -9.74 3.76 -19.13
N SER A 146 -8.53 3.63 -18.55
CA SER A 146 -7.69 2.45 -18.76
C SER A 146 -8.36 1.20 -18.17
N GLU A 147 -8.42 0.14 -18.98
CA GLU A 147 -8.88 -1.18 -18.54
C GLU A 147 -7.98 -1.75 -17.43
N ASP A 148 -6.67 -1.50 -17.48
CA ASP A 148 -5.71 -1.90 -16.44
C ASP A 148 -6.04 -1.25 -15.09
N PHE A 149 -6.39 0.04 -15.08
CA PHE A 149 -6.78 0.72 -13.86
C PHE A 149 -8.09 0.15 -13.30
N ARG A 150 -9.08 -0.07 -14.16
CA ARG A 150 -10.36 -0.68 -13.77
C ARG A 150 -10.12 -2.05 -13.13
N LEU A 151 -9.41 -2.95 -13.79
CA LEU A 151 -9.15 -4.30 -13.29
C LEU A 151 -8.31 -4.28 -12.02
N PHE A 152 -7.36 -3.34 -11.92
CA PHE A 152 -6.61 -3.14 -10.68
C PHE A 152 -7.50 -2.85 -9.47
N VAL A 153 -8.57 -2.06 -9.61
CA VAL A 153 -9.46 -1.69 -8.50
C VAL A 153 -10.68 -2.60 -8.32
N THR A 154 -11.06 -3.40 -9.33
CA THR A 154 -12.27 -4.25 -9.26
C THR A 154 -12.00 -5.74 -9.10
N THR A 155 -10.85 -6.25 -9.56
CA THR A 155 -10.59 -7.69 -9.54
C THR A 155 -10.35 -8.18 -8.09
N PRO A 156 -10.95 -9.29 -7.66
CA PRO A 156 -10.70 -9.83 -6.32
C PRO A 156 -9.26 -10.34 -6.17
N ASP A 157 -8.78 -10.38 -4.93
CA ASP A 157 -7.37 -10.64 -4.62
C ASP A 157 -6.91 -12.05 -5.05
N GLU A 158 -7.80 -13.04 -4.99
CA GLU A 158 -7.52 -14.44 -5.37
C GLU A 158 -7.30 -14.63 -6.87
N GLU A 159 -7.87 -13.74 -7.68
CA GLU A 159 -7.82 -13.81 -9.13
C GLU A 159 -6.69 -12.93 -9.69
N PHE A 160 -6.31 -11.86 -8.98
CA PHE A 160 -5.39 -10.86 -9.51
C PHE A 160 -4.01 -11.41 -9.85
N ASP A 161 -3.49 -12.35 -9.05
CA ASP A 161 -2.21 -13.01 -9.34
C ASP A 161 -2.32 -14.12 -10.41
N LYS A 162 -3.54 -14.59 -10.72
CA LYS A 162 -3.82 -15.59 -11.76
C LYS A 162 -4.02 -14.97 -13.14
N VAL A 163 -4.38 -13.69 -13.21
CA VAL A 163 -4.51 -12.98 -14.49
C VAL A 163 -3.14 -12.99 -15.20
N PRO A 164 -3.02 -13.63 -16.38
CA PRO A 164 -1.76 -13.68 -17.10
C PRO A 164 -1.26 -12.26 -17.36
N LYS A 165 0.05 -12.05 -17.15
CA LYS A 165 0.73 -10.76 -17.38
C LYS A 165 0.50 -10.20 -18.80
N GLU A 166 0.07 -11.06 -19.73
CA GLU A 166 -0.14 -10.84 -21.16
C GLU A 166 -1.59 -10.52 -21.56
N SER A 167 -2.59 -10.83 -20.71
CA SER A 167 -4.00 -10.87 -21.16
C SER A 167 -4.75 -9.52 -21.16
N MET A 168 -4.05 -8.40 -20.92
CA MET A 168 -4.67 -7.07 -20.83
C MET A 168 -4.13 -6.08 -21.88
N THR A 169 -3.37 -6.57 -22.86
CA THR A 169 -2.86 -5.78 -24.00
C THR A 169 -3.39 -6.26 -25.36
N SER A 170 -4.17 -7.33 -25.41
CA SER A 170 -4.61 -7.95 -26.66
C SER A 170 -5.96 -7.42 -27.14
N LYS A 171 -6.01 -6.16 -27.59
CA LYS A 171 -7.10 -5.74 -28.49
C LYS A 171 -6.80 -4.67 -29.54
N LEU A 172 -5.54 -4.28 -29.75
CA LEU A 172 -5.18 -3.27 -30.76
C LEU A 172 -4.42 -3.80 -31.99
N LYS A 173 -4.40 -5.11 -32.26
CA LYS A 173 -3.68 -5.65 -33.45
C LYS A 173 -4.51 -6.45 -34.44
N SER A 174 -5.84 -6.38 -34.38
CA SER A 174 -6.73 -7.10 -35.31
C SER A 174 -7.81 -6.21 -35.92
N ARG A 175 -7.45 -5.08 -36.55
CA ARG A 175 -8.33 -4.36 -37.48
C ARG A 175 -7.53 -3.63 -38.57
N ILE A 176 -6.87 -4.39 -39.45
CA ILE A 176 -6.60 -3.93 -40.82
C ILE A 176 -6.77 -5.16 -41.74
N PRO A 177 -7.90 -5.32 -42.44
CA PRO A 177 -7.93 -6.13 -43.65
C PRO A 177 -7.38 -5.30 -44.81
N ILE A 178 -6.45 -5.90 -45.58
CA ILE A 178 -6.15 -5.49 -46.96
C ILE A 178 -7.12 -6.25 -47.86
#